data_AF-A0A2T0KS83-F1
#
_entry.id   AF-A0A2T0KS83-F1
#
_cell.length_a   1.000
_cell.length_b   1.000
_cell.length_c   1.000
_cell.angle_alpha   90.00
_cell.angle_beta   90.00
_cell.angle_gamma   90.00
#
_symmetry.space_group_name_H-M   'P 1'
#
loop_
_entity.id
_entity.type
_entity.pdbx_description
1 polymer ?
#
loop_
_entity_poly.entity_id
_entity_poly.type
_entity_poly.pdbx_seq_one_letter_code
_entity_poly.pdbx_strand_id
1 'polypeptide(L)' 'MERLKQELGKSSTEMAELFGVSSGRQWRKYMAADATNSRDMGMHMLFFAMARLELDPQTLERILDRMRAAGATIELNKP' A
#
# COMPACT_ATOMS: atom_id res chain seq x y z
N MET A 1 -9.43 -0.83 7.81
CA MET A 1 -8.79 0.15 6.90
C MET A 1 -9.11 1.60 7.25
N GLU A 2 -10.38 1.97 7.50
CA GLU A 2 -10.75 3.32 7.96
C GLU A 2 -10.01 3.74 9.23
N ARG A 3 -10.01 2.88 10.26
CA ARG A 3 -9.26 3.11 11.49
C ARG A 3 -7.78 3.41 11.27
N LEU A 4 -7.08 2.57 10.50
CA LEU A 4 -5.66 2.77 10.18
C LEU A 4 -5.40 4.11 9.47
N LYS A 5 -6.26 4.50 8.52
CA LYS A 5 -6.15 5.80 7.84
C LYS A 5 -6.24 6.95 8.84
N GLN A 6 -7.19 6.87 9.78
CA GLN A 6 -7.39 7.88 10.81
C GLN A 6 -6.19 7.95 11.77
N GLU A 7 -5.68 6.81 12.21
CA GLU A 7 -4.48 6.72 13.07
C GLU A 7 -3.23 7.31 12.40
N LEU A 8 -3.07 7.12 11.08
CA LEU A 8 -1.96 7.67 10.31
C LEU A 8 -2.15 9.13 9.89
N GLY A 9 -3.35 9.70 10.04
CA GLY A 9 -3.67 11.06 9.59
C GLY A 9 -3.56 11.28 8.08
N LYS A 10 -3.63 10.20 7.27
CA LYS A 10 -3.38 10.25 5.82
C LYS A 10 -4.63 10.48 4.99
N SER A 11 -4.48 11.17 3.87
CA SER A 11 -5.49 11.26 2.83
C SER A 11 -5.67 9.92 2.09
N SER A 12 -6.79 9.77 1.38
CA SER A 12 -7.03 8.56 0.57
C SER A 12 -6.00 8.39 -0.56
N THR A 13 -5.38 9.47 -1.02
CA THR A 13 -4.32 9.44 -2.04
C THR A 13 -3.01 8.92 -1.44
N GLU A 14 -2.59 9.44 -0.30
CA GLU A 14 -1.40 8.94 0.40
C GLU A 14 -1.57 7.47 0.85
N MET A 15 -2.79 7.08 1.20
CA MET A 15 -3.08 5.67 1.47
C MET A 15 -3.02 4.82 0.20
N ALA A 16 -3.43 5.35 -0.96
CA ALA A 16 -3.27 4.64 -2.22
C ALA A 16 -1.78 4.42 -2.53
N GLU A 17 -0.96 5.45 -2.38
CA GLU A 17 0.50 5.37 -2.52
C GLU A 17 1.09 4.33 -1.56
N LEU A 18 0.71 4.36 -0.28
CA LEU A 18 1.17 3.40 0.73
C LEU A 18 0.88 1.94 0.35
N PHE A 19 -0.30 1.69 -0.22
CA PHE A 19 -0.75 0.34 -0.61
C PHE A 19 -0.34 -0.05 -2.05
N GLY A 20 0.38 0.81 -2.78
CA GLY A 20 0.75 0.55 -4.17
C GLY A 20 -0.44 0.56 -5.14
N VAL A 21 -1.47 1.35 -4.83
CA VAL A 21 -2.69 1.51 -5.64
C VAL A 21 -2.62 2.82 -6.42
N SER A 22 -3.06 2.80 -7.67
CA SER A 22 -2.90 3.91 -8.61
C SER A 22 -3.66 5.21 -8.28
N SER A 23 -4.67 5.18 -7.38
CA SER A 23 -5.40 6.40 -7.00
C SER A 23 -6.20 6.23 -5.71
N GLY A 24 -6.46 7.34 -5.02
CA GLY A 24 -7.35 7.38 -3.86
C GLY A 24 -8.78 6.92 -4.16
N ARG A 25 -9.24 7.00 -5.42
CA ARG A 25 -10.54 6.45 -5.84
C ARG A 25 -10.55 4.93 -5.81
N GLN A 26 -9.49 4.29 -6.29
CA GLN A 26 -9.36 2.83 -6.22
C GLN A 26 -9.15 2.37 -4.78
N TRP A 27 -8.38 3.12 -3.99
CA TRP A 27 -8.16 2.80 -2.58
C TRP A 27 -9.47 2.78 -1.76
N ARG A 28 -10.37 3.74 -1.99
CA ARG A 28 -11.69 3.78 -1.32
C ARG A 28 -12.55 2.54 -1.52
N LYS A 29 -12.35 1.77 -2.60
CA LYS A 29 -13.07 0.50 -2.82
C LYS A 29 -12.73 -0.55 -1.77
N TYR A 30 -11.52 -0.52 -1.20
CA TYR A 30 -11.11 -1.40 -0.11
C TYR A 30 -11.63 -0.95 1.27
N MET A 31 -12.38 0.14 1.33
CA MET A 31 -13.00 0.65 2.54
C MET A 31 -14.53 0.70 2.45
N ALA A 32 -15.09 0.46 1.26
CA ALA A 32 -16.52 0.60 1.05
C ALA A 32 -17.26 -0.42 1.94
N ALA A 33 -18.16 0.09 2.78
CA ALA A 33 -19.05 -0.73 3.59
C ALA A 33 -20.14 -1.41 2.74
N ASP A 34 -20.43 -0.85 1.56
CA ASP A 34 -21.33 -1.45 0.59
C ASP A 34 -20.64 -2.61 -0.15
N ALA A 35 -21.15 -3.83 0.07
CA ALA A 35 -20.64 -5.06 -0.53
C ALA A 35 -20.59 -5.04 -2.06
N THR A 36 -21.49 -4.28 -2.72
CA THR A 36 -21.56 -4.20 -4.18
C THR A 36 -20.43 -3.37 -4.80
N ASN A 37 -19.80 -2.50 -4.02
CA ASN A 37 -18.70 -1.63 -4.44
C ASN A 37 -17.38 -1.93 -3.72
N SER A 38 -17.41 -2.90 -2.80
CA SER A 38 -16.26 -3.30 -1.99
C SER A 38 -15.33 -4.21 -2.77
N ARG A 39 -14.03 -4.04 -2.55
CA ARG A 39 -12.99 -4.91 -3.10
C ARG A 39 -12.21 -5.52 -1.95
N ASP A 40 -12.03 -6.83 -2.00
CA ASP A 40 -11.21 -7.53 -1.02
C ASP A 40 -9.74 -7.15 -1.17
N MET A 41 -9.12 -6.83 -0.03
CA MET A 41 -7.69 -6.56 0.05
C MET A 41 -6.93 -7.88 0.07
N GLY A 42 -6.09 -8.11 -0.95
CA GLY A 42 -5.22 -9.28 -0.97
C GLY A 42 -4.15 -9.20 0.14
N MET A 43 -3.79 -10.36 0.71
CA MET A 43 -2.76 -10.47 1.76
C MET A 43 -1.43 -9.80 1.35
N HIS A 44 -1.01 -9.94 0.10
CA HIS A 44 0.22 -9.36 -0.43
C HIS A 44 0.20 -7.83 -0.42
N MET A 45 -0.95 -7.21 -0.71
CA MET A 45 -1.12 -5.75 -0.63
C MET A 45 -1.03 -5.26 0.81
N LEU A 46 -1.72 -5.95 1.73
CA LEU A 46 -1.67 -5.62 3.15
C LEU A 46 -0.25 -5.78 3.70
N PHE A 47 0.42 -6.89 3.40
CA PHE A 47 1.80 -7.13 3.79
C PHE A 47 2.71 -6.01 3.30
N PHE A 48 2.61 -5.63 2.03
CA PHE A 48 3.43 -4.58 1.46
C PHE A 48 3.23 -3.23 2.17
N ALA A 49 1.99 -2.84 2.43
CA ALA A 49 1.69 -1.61 3.15
C ALA A 49 2.20 -1.65 4.60
N MET A 50 2.02 -2.76 5.31
CA MET A 50 2.46 -2.88 6.71
C MET A 50 3.98 -2.92 6.82
N ALA A 51 4.67 -3.61 5.90
CA ALA A 51 6.12 -3.63 5.82
C ALA A 51 6.70 -2.21 5.66
N ARG A 52 6.04 -1.33 4.92
CA ARG A 52 6.47 0.07 4.76
C ARG A 52 6.27 0.95 5.99
N LEU A 53 5.36 0.57 6.89
CA LEU A 53 5.13 1.31 8.15
C LEU A 53 6.04 0.81 9.27
N GLU A 54 6.37 -0.49 9.27
CA GLU A 54 7.10 -1.15 10.35
C GLU A 54 8.62 -1.16 10.11
N LEU A 55 9.07 -1.38 8.87
CA LEU A 55 10.48 -1.54 8.56
C LEU A 55 11.19 -0.21 8.45
N ASP A 56 12.45 -0.17 8.90
CA ASP A 56 13.32 0.95 8.64
C ASP A 56 13.66 1.07 7.13
N PRO A 57 14.06 2.27 6.66
CA PRO A 57 14.34 2.49 5.24
C PRO A 57 15.42 1.56 4.66
N GLN A 58 16.44 1.18 5.43
CA GLN A 58 17.52 0.32 4.93
C GLN A 58 17.03 -1.12 4.76
N THR A 59 16.26 -1.64 5.71
CA THR A 59 15.67 -2.98 5.61
C THR A 59 14.66 -3.07 4.48
N LEU A 60 13.84 -2.03 4.28
CA LEU A 60 12.92 -1.97 3.15
C LEU A 60 13.67 -1.98 1.81
N GLU A 61 14.72 -1.17 1.65
CA GLU A 61 15.50 -1.13 0.41
C GLU A 61 16.13 -2.48 0.07
N ARG A 62 16.65 -3.21 1.08
CA ARG A 62 17.18 -4.57 0.88
C ARG A 62 16.15 -5.55 0.33
N ILE A 63 14.89 -5.43 0.73
CA ILE A 63 13.80 -6.24 0.19
C ILE A 63 13.52 -5.83 -1.26
N LEU A 64 13.45 -4.54 -1.55
CA LEU A 64 13.23 -4.03 -2.92
C LEU A 64 14.34 -4.46 -3.86
N ASP A 65 15.60 -4.40 -3.44
CA ASP A 65 16.74 -4.91 -4.21
C ASP A 65 16.62 -6.41 -4.47
N ARG A 66 16.17 -7.19 -3.50
CA ARG A 66 15.93 -8.62 -3.70
C ARG A 66 14.80 -8.86 -4.70
N MET A 67 13.74 -8.05 -4.68
CA MET A 67 12.66 -8.12 -5.67
C MET A 67 13.18 -7.75 -7.07
N ARG A 68 14.01 -6.72 -7.19
CA ARG A 68 14.66 -6.33 -8.46
C ARG A 68 15.59 -7.42 -8.99
N ALA A 69 16.39 -8.04 -8.12
CA ALA A 69 17.25 -9.17 -8.47
C ALA A 69 16.45 -10.40 -8.95
N ALA A 70 15.20 -10.55 -8.51
CA ALA A 70 14.27 -11.58 -9.00
C ALA A 70 13.56 -11.19 -10.32
N GLY A 71 13.86 -10.01 -10.90
CA GLY A 71 13.32 -9.54 -12.17
C GLY A 71 12.15 -8.56 -12.07
N ALA A 72 11.80 -8.07 -10.87
CA ALA A 72 10.74 -7.08 -10.72
C ALA A 72 11.22 -5.65 -11.02
N THR A 73 10.41 -4.85 -11.72
CA THR A 73 10.64 -3.41 -11.89
C THR A 73 9.84 -2.65 -10.83
N ILE A 74 10.51 -2.14 -9.80
CA ILE A 74 9.87 -1.46 -8.67
C ILE A 74 10.52 -0.10 -8.42
N GLU A 75 9.71 0.95 -8.53
CA GLU A 75 10.09 2.33 -8.25
C GLU A 75 9.07 2.95 -7.28
N LEU A 76 9.43 3.07 -6.00
CA LEU A 76 8.54 3.65 -4.98
C LEU A 76 8.60 5.17 -4.87
N ASN A 77 9.59 5.79 -5.52
CA ASN A 77 9.83 7.23 -5.45
C ASN A 77 9.35 7.98 -6.70
N LYS A 78 8.62 7.31 -7.60
CA LYS A 78 8.03 8.00 -8.76
C LYS A 78 6.75 8.73 -8.32
N PRO A 79 6.61 10.03 -8.64
CA PRO A 79 5.43 10.82 -8.32
C PRO A 79 4.18 10.33 -9.05
#